data_AF-A0A1N7GDR8-F1
#
_entry.id   AF-A0A1N7GDR8-F1
#
_cell.length_a   1.000
_cell.length_b   1.000
_cell.length_c   1.000
_cell.angle_alpha   90.00
_cell.angle_beta   90.00
_cell.angle_gamma   90.00
#
_symmetry.space_group_name_H-M   'P 1'
#
loop_
_entity.id
_entity.type
_entity.pdbx_description
1 polymer ?
#
loop_
_entity_poly.entity_id
_entity_poly.type
_entity_poly.pdbx_seq_one_letter_code
_entity_poly.pdbx_strand_id
1 'polypeptide(L)'
;MLNTSKELSSLGGGLSSSGQTQLSLGLQRQTRREVERVQSRAIIAKLTEDGRAFITHTALEHVGALTALEQHLITVAPLGEARYREIVDSYTLAAGSAIRRWS
;
A
#
# COMPACT_ATOMS: atom_id res chain seq x y z
N MET A 1 -25.94 51.20 13.24
CA MET A 1 -25.24 51.05 14.54
C MET A 1 -25.90 49.88 15.25
N LEU A 2 -25.27 48.75 15.62
CA LEU A 2 -23.87 48.33 15.72
C LEU A 2 -23.81 46.79 15.53
N ASN A 3 -22.74 46.31 14.91
CA ASN A 3 -22.49 44.93 14.50
C ASN A 3 -22.32 43.95 15.68
N THR A 4 -23.09 42.86 15.68
CA THR A 4 -22.99 41.72 16.62
C THR A 4 -22.03 40.64 16.13
N SER A 5 -20.77 40.99 15.81
CA SER A 5 -19.80 40.00 15.29
C SER A 5 -18.40 40.08 15.91
N LYS A 6 -18.28 40.63 17.13
CA LYS A 6 -16.97 40.91 17.74
C LYS A 6 -16.64 40.14 19.02
N GLU A 7 -17.36 39.07 19.33
CA GLU A 7 -17.23 38.36 20.62
C GLU A 7 -16.79 36.88 20.50
N LEU A 8 -16.26 36.44 19.35
CA LEU A 8 -15.74 35.06 19.21
C LEU A 8 -14.26 34.99 18.80
N SER A 9 -13.53 36.11 18.83
CA SER A 9 -12.11 36.14 18.43
C SER A 9 -11.12 35.84 19.57
N SER A 10 -11.56 35.48 20.78
CA SER A 10 -10.64 35.33 21.93
C SER A 10 -10.40 33.91 22.44
N LEU A 11 -10.95 32.87 21.78
CA LEU A 11 -10.71 31.46 22.14
C LEU A 11 -9.85 30.68 21.13
N GLY A 12 -9.09 31.39 20.28
CA GLY A 12 -8.11 30.81 19.35
C GLY A 12 -6.65 31.21 19.63
N GLY A 13 -6.38 31.80 20.79
CA GLY A 13 -5.07 32.38 21.14
C GLY A 13 -4.14 31.44 21.92
N GLY A 14 -3.84 30.27 21.37
CA GLY A 14 -3.08 29.24 22.09
C GLY A 14 -2.09 28.40 21.28
N LEU A 15 -1.70 28.82 20.08
CA LEU A 15 -0.54 28.29 19.36
C LEU A 15 0.24 29.49 18.81
N SER A 16 1.00 30.11 19.70
CA SER A 16 1.92 31.19 19.39
C SER A 16 2.91 30.74 18.31
N SER A 17 2.77 31.34 17.13
CA SER A 17 3.69 31.27 15.99
C SER A 17 5.07 31.91 16.27
N SER A 18 5.38 32.19 17.54
CA SER A 18 6.57 32.92 18.00
C SER A 18 7.69 32.00 18.53
N GLY A 19 7.73 30.74 18.07
CA GLY A 19 8.88 29.83 18.24
C GLY A 19 9.58 29.47 16.91
N GLN A 20 9.10 30.01 15.79
CA GLN A 20 9.60 29.73 14.42
C GLN A 20 10.52 30.84 13.86
N THR A 21 11.06 31.71 14.70
CA THR A 21 12.26 32.51 14.40
C THR A 21 13.48 31.67 14.81
N GLN A 22 14.46 31.30 13.97
CA GLN A 22 14.85 31.66 12.61
C GLN A 22 15.62 30.46 12.02
N LEU A 23 14.99 29.61 11.21
CA LEU A 23 15.78 28.84 10.25
C LEU A 23 16.19 29.82 9.15
N SER A 24 17.49 29.95 8.86
CA SER A 24 17.98 30.73 7.71
C SER A 24 17.16 30.40 6.46
N LEU A 25 16.87 31.37 5.58
CA LEU A 25 16.14 31.14 4.33
C LEU A 25 16.77 30.01 3.49
N GLY A 26 18.08 29.83 3.58
CA GLY A 26 18.79 28.70 2.96
C GLY A 26 18.43 27.35 3.60
N LEU A 27 18.36 27.31 4.93
CA LEU A 27 17.97 26.13 5.70
C LEU A 27 16.49 25.76 5.48
N GLN A 28 15.58 26.74 5.37
CA GLN A 28 14.19 26.49 5.00
C GLN A 28 14.05 25.85 3.61
N ARG A 29 14.80 26.35 2.61
CA ARG A 29 14.81 25.77 1.26
C ARG A 29 15.40 24.37 1.23
N GLN A 30 16.46 24.14 2.00
CA GLN A 30 17.09 22.84 2.13
C GLN A 30 16.14 21.83 2.79
N THR A 31 15.50 22.20 3.90
CA THR A 31 14.49 21.38 4.57
C THR A 31 13.33 21.06 3.64
N ARG A 32 12.80 22.03 2.89
CA ARG A 32 11.72 21.79 1.93
C ARG A 32 12.10 20.75 0.88
N ARG A 33 13.29 20.86 0.27
CA ARG A 33 13.77 19.88 -0.73
C ARG A 33 13.91 18.49 -0.12
N GLU A 34 14.38 18.41 1.12
CA GLU A 34 14.55 17.11 1.78
C GLU A 34 13.21 16.47 2.14
N VAL A 35 12.23 17.28 2.58
CA VAL A 35 10.85 16.83 2.80
C VAL A 35 10.23 16.33 1.49
N GLU A 36 10.38 17.05 0.38
CA GLU A 36 9.87 16.63 -0.94
C GLU A 36 10.52 15.31 -1.41
N ARG A 37 11.81 15.11 -1.14
CA ARG A 37 12.50 13.83 -1.43
C ARG A 37 12.02 12.68 -0.55
N VAL A 38 11.86 12.90 0.74
CA VAL A 38 11.35 11.85 1.65
C VAL A 38 9.92 11.50 1.29
N GLN A 39 9.09 12.49 0.99
CA GLN A 39 7.70 12.28 0.59
C GLN A 39 7.59 11.48 -0.72
N SER A 40 8.35 11.85 -1.75
CA SER A 40 8.35 11.09 -3.01
C SER A 40 8.82 9.64 -2.81
N ARG A 41 9.86 9.40 -2.01
CA ARG A 41 10.31 8.04 -1.66
C ARG A 41 9.24 7.26 -0.88
N ALA A 42 8.56 7.91 0.05
CA ALA A 42 7.49 7.28 0.84
C ALA A 42 6.29 6.88 -0.03
N ILE A 43 5.90 7.73 -0.98
CA ILE A 43 4.82 7.44 -1.93
C ILE A 43 5.17 6.22 -2.79
N ILE A 44 6.39 6.19 -3.34
CA ILE A 44 6.85 5.05 -4.15
C ILE A 44 6.86 3.77 -3.31
N ALA A 45 7.44 3.81 -2.10
CA ALA A 45 7.48 2.66 -1.22
C ALA A 45 6.08 2.13 -0.86
N LYS A 46 5.13 3.03 -0.56
CA LYS A 46 3.73 2.68 -0.30
C LYS A 46 3.10 2.02 -1.52
N LEU A 47 3.25 2.60 -2.71
CA LEU A 47 2.64 2.05 -3.92
C LEU A 47 3.23 0.68 -4.29
N THR A 48 4.54 0.50 -4.11
CA THR A 48 5.19 -0.80 -4.30
C THR A 48 4.62 -1.83 -3.33
N GLU A 49 4.46 -1.48 -2.05
CA GLU A 49 3.86 -2.36 -1.04
C GLU A 49 2.40 -2.70 -1.36
N ASP A 50 1.59 -1.69 -1.68
CA ASP A 50 0.18 -1.86 -2.04
C ASP A 50 0.05 -2.78 -3.27
N GLY A 51 0.91 -2.61 -4.28
CA GLY A 51 0.96 -3.50 -5.45
C GLY A 51 1.34 -4.94 -5.09
N ARG A 52 2.31 -5.13 -4.19
CA ARG A 52 2.70 -6.46 -3.73
C ARG A 52 1.55 -7.14 -2.99
N ALA A 53 0.87 -6.40 -2.11
CA ALA A 53 -0.29 -6.89 -1.36
C ALA A 53 -1.43 -7.29 -2.31
N PHE A 54 -1.72 -6.45 -3.31
CA PHE A 54 -2.75 -6.73 -4.31
C PHE A 54 -2.47 -8.01 -5.10
N ILE A 55 -1.27 -8.15 -5.66
CA ILE A 55 -0.90 -9.35 -6.45
C ILE A 55 -0.91 -10.60 -5.56
N THR A 56 -0.44 -10.49 -4.32
CA THR A 56 -0.46 -11.61 -3.36
C THR A 56 -1.90 -12.03 -3.06
N HIS A 57 -2.80 -11.08 -2.81
CA HIS A 57 -4.20 -11.36 -2.56
C HIS A 57 -4.85 -12.08 -3.75
N THR A 58 -4.69 -11.56 -4.96
CA THR A 58 -5.20 -12.19 -6.19
C THR A 58 -4.62 -13.60 -6.38
N ALA A 59 -3.32 -13.79 -6.17
CA ALA A 59 -2.70 -15.11 -6.26
C ALA A 59 -3.32 -16.11 -5.28
N LEU A 60 -3.60 -15.70 -4.04
CA LEU A 60 -4.24 -16.56 -3.04
C LEU A 60 -5.67 -16.94 -3.45
N GLU A 61 -6.45 -16.00 -3.99
CA GLU A 61 -7.79 -16.29 -4.51
C GLU A 61 -7.76 -17.33 -5.63
N HIS A 62 -6.86 -17.17 -6.60
CA HIS A 62 -6.73 -18.11 -7.71
C HIS A 62 -6.23 -19.49 -7.25
N VAL A 63 -5.23 -19.55 -6.36
CA VAL A 63 -4.76 -20.81 -5.79
C VAL A 63 -5.89 -21.52 -5.06
N GLY A 64 -6.65 -20.80 -4.22
CA GLY A 64 -7.80 -21.36 -3.52
C GLY A 64 -8.87 -21.93 -4.47
N ALA A 65 -9.20 -21.20 -5.52
CA ALA A 65 -10.15 -21.66 -6.55
C ALA A 65 -9.64 -22.90 -7.30
N LEU A 66 -8.35 -22.92 -7.66
CA LEU A 66 -7.73 -24.06 -8.34
C LEU A 66 -7.67 -25.30 -7.47
N THR A 67 -7.32 -25.17 -6.19
CA THR A 67 -7.32 -26.30 -5.24
C THR A 67 -8.72 -26.87 -5.02
N ALA A 68 -9.74 -26.01 -4.92
CA ALA A 68 -11.12 -26.49 -4.81
C ALA A 68 -11.56 -27.26 -6.06
N LEU A 69 -11.18 -26.78 -7.24
CA LEU A 69 -11.46 -27.43 -8.52
C LEU A 69 -10.67 -28.75 -8.66
N GLU A 70 -9.42 -28.79 -8.25
CA GLU A 70 -8.59 -30.01 -8.19
C GLU A 70 -9.28 -31.08 -7.35
N GLN A 71 -9.70 -30.75 -6.13
CA GLN A 71 -10.40 -31.69 -5.24
C GLN A 71 -11.67 -32.23 -5.91
N HIS A 72 -12.46 -31.36 -6.55
CA HIS A 72 -13.63 -31.80 -7.29
C HIS A 72 -13.27 -32.75 -8.44
N LEU A 73 -12.26 -32.42 -9.25
CA LEU A 73 -11.85 -33.26 -10.39
C LEU A 73 -11.27 -34.60 -9.98
N ILE A 74 -10.56 -34.68 -8.84
CA ILE A 74 -10.10 -35.96 -8.28
C ILE A 74 -11.28 -36.88 -7.98
N THR A 75 -12.40 -36.34 -7.48
CA THR A 75 -13.60 -37.15 -7.21
C THR A 75 -14.28 -37.66 -8.49
N VAL A 76 -14.25 -36.88 -9.57
CA VAL A 76 -14.94 -37.20 -10.83
C VAL A 76 -14.07 -38.06 -11.77
N ALA A 77 -12.76 -37.81 -11.81
CA ALA A 77 -11.81 -38.45 -12.71
C ALA A 77 -10.46 -38.74 -12.00
N PRO A 78 -10.39 -39.77 -11.15
CA PRO A 78 -9.23 -40.02 -10.28
C PRO A 78 -7.94 -40.33 -11.05
N LEU A 79 -8.04 -40.89 -12.26
CA LEU A 79 -6.88 -41.15 -13.12
C LEU A 79 -6.15 -39.87 -13.55
N GLY A 80 -6.79 -38.71 -13.42
CA GLY A 80 -6.23 -37.39 -13.72
C GLY A 80 -5.47 -36.73 -12.57
N GLU A 81 -5.47 -37.30 -11.35
CA GLU A 81 -4.96 -36.66 -10.13
C GLU A 81 -3.56 -36.06 -10.31
N ALA A 82 -2.62 -36.84 -10.85
CA ALA A 82 -1.25 -36.38 -11.07
C ALA A 82 -1.16 -35.15 -11.99
N ARG A 83 -2.04 -35.06 -12.99
CA ARG A 83 -2.08 -33.92 -13.94
C ARG A 83 -2.67 -32.68 -13.30
N TYR A 84 -3.71 -32.84 -12.49
CA TYR A 84 -4.32 -31.71 -11.78
C TYR A 84 -3.35 -31.11 -10.76
N ARG A 85 -2.66 -31.97 -9.99
CA ARG A 85 -1.64 -31.52 -9.02
C ARG A 85 -0.51 -30.75 -9.70
N GLU A 86 0.02 -31.26 -10.81
CA GLU A 86 1.07 -30.57 -11.57
C GLU A 86 0.64 -29.16 -12.02
N ILE A 87 -0.61 -28.99 -12.45
CA ILE A 87 -1.14 -27.69 -12.86
C ILE A 87 -1.24 -26.72 -11.67
N VAL A 88 -1.77 -27.18 -10.52
CA VAL A 88 -1.86 -26.35 -9.31
C VAL A 88 -0.47 -25.96 -8.81
N ASP A 89 0.46 -26.93 -8.75
CA ASP A 89 1.84 -26.70 -8.30
C ASP A 89 2.59 -25.74 -9.22
N SER A 90 2.49 -25.91 -10.54
CA SER A 90 3.14 -25.00 -11.50
C SER A 90 2.59 -23.57 -11.39
N TYR A 91 1.28 -23.40 -11.17
CA TYR A 91 0.68 -22.10 -10.94
C TYR A 91 1.19 -21.46 -9.64
N THR A 92 1.23 -22.20 -8.53
CA THR A 92 1.71 -21.67 -7.24
C THR A 92 3.18 -21.25 -7.31
N LEU A 93 4.03 -22.01 -8.01
CA LEU A 93 5.43 -21.66 -8.25
C LEU A 93 5.56 -20.38 -9.09
N ALA A 94 4.79 -20.28 -10.17
CA ALA A 94 4.78 -19.10 -11.03
C ALA A 94 4.30 -17.85 -10.27
N ALA A 95 3.20 -17.95 -9.52
CA ALA A 95 2.65 -16.87 -8.71
C ALA A 95 3.63 -16.42 -7.62
N GLY A 96 4.24 -17.36 -6.88
CA GLY A 96 5.26 -17.05 -5.89
C GLY A 96 6.48 -16.35 -6.51
N SER A 97 6.86 -16.73 -7.73
CA SER A 97 7.93 -16.06 -8.46
C SER A 97 7.56 -14.63 -8.87
N ALA A 98 6.31 -14.40 -9.28
CA ALA A 98 5.81 -13.08 -9.66
C ALA A 98 5.79 -12.13 -8.46
N ILE A 99 5.33 -12.60 -7.30
CA ILE A 99 5.33 -11.84 -6.04
C ILE A 99 6.76 -11.47 -5.64
N ARG A 100 7.72 -12.39 -5.74
CA ARG A 100 9.14 -12.11 -5.40
C ARG A 100 9.80 -11.11 -6.34
N ARG A 101 9.41 -11.07 -7.61
CA ARG A 101 9.94 -10.11 -8.60
C ARG A 101 9.33 -8.73 -8.49
N TRP A 102 8.28 -8.56 -7.68
CA TRP A 102 7.67 -7.27 -7.45
C TRP A 102 8.55 -6.45 -6.50
N SER A 103 9.50 -5.71 -7.08
CA SER A 103 10.45 -4.82 -6.41
C SER A 103 10.55 -3.50 -7.13
#